data_AF-A0A535KTC1-F1
#
_entry.id   AF-A0A535KTC1-F1
#
_cell.length_a   1.000
_cell.length_b   1.000
_cell.length_c   1.000
_cell.angle_alpha   90.00
_cell.angle_beta   90.00
_cell.angle_gamma   90.00
#
_symmetry.space_group_name_H-M   'P 1'
#
loop_
_entity.id
_entity.type
_entity.pdbx_description
1 polymer ?
#
loop_
_entity_poly.entity_id
_entity_poly.type
_entity_poly.pdbx_seq_one_letter_code
_entity_poly.pdbx_strand_id
1 'polypeptide(L)'
;MGKHASAQVTISLDARNTLFNDVCQRPHIEACGILLGHIDSCGNWNIEQAYPLRNIFNSAVYFEFAPEDLLAVELDHPGQIVGVYHSHPTGFAVASSTDHENMRRVNVEQQIPWVWL
;
A
#
# COMPACT_ATOMS: atom_id res chain seq x y z
N MET A 1 -4.34 -32.41 -4.95
CA MET A 1 -4.56 -30.94 -4.88
C MET A 1 -3.58 -30.40 -3.86
N GLY A 2 -2.38 -29.98 -4.32
CA GLY A 2 -1.42 -29.34 -3.42
C GLY A 2 -2.03 -28.05 -2.91
N LYS A 3 -2.03 -27.84 -1.59
CA LYS A 3 -2.33 -26.54 -1.02
C LYS A 3 -1.47 -25.51 -1.77
N HIS A 4 -2.08 -24.56 -2.46
CA HIS A 4 -1.34 -23.37 -2.88
C HIS A 4 -0.63 -22.88 -1.61
N ALA A 5 0.70 -22.77 -1.65
CA ALA A 5 1.41 -22.08 -0.59
C ALA A 5 0.73 -20.73 -0.45
N SER A 6 0.15 -20.45 0.71
CA SER A 6 -0.47 -19.16 0.97
C SER A 6 0.64 -18.14 0.89
N ALA A 7 0.66 -17.37 -0.20
CA ALA A 7 1.65 -16.35 -0.43
C ALA A 7 1.69 -15.39 0.78
N GLN A 8 2.89 -15.06 1.23
CA GLN A 8 3.11 -14.28 2.45
C GLN A 8 3.53 -12.86 2.12
N VAL A 9 3.31 -11.97 3.07
CA VAL A 9 3.77 -10.58 3.02
C VAL A 9 4.76 -10.39 4.16
N THR A 10 5.99 -10.01 3.83
CA THR A 10 7.04 -9.65 4.79
C THR A 10 7.30 -8.15 4.68
N ILE A 11 7.36 -7.47 5.82
CA ILE A 11 7.65 -6.03 5.89
C ILE A 11 8.96 -5.85 6.64
N SER A 12 9.93 -5.19 6.02
CA SER A 12 11.19 -4.84 6.66
C SER A 12 10.96 -3.98 7.91
N LEU A 13 11.91 -4.01 8.85
CA LEU A 13 11.82 -3.18 10.05
C LEU A 13 11.78 -1.69 9.70
N ASP A 14 12.54 -1.27 8.69
CA ASP A 14 12.62 0.12 8.24
C ASP A 14 11.32 0.57 7.57
N ALA A 15 10.73 -0.27 6.73
CA ALA A 15 9.42 -0.01 6.14
C ALA A 15 8.35 0.11 7.24
N ARG A 16 8.34 -0.80 8.21
CA ARG A 16 7.41 -0.74 9.35
C ARG A 16 7.57 0.52 10.19
N ASN A 17 8.81 0.94 10.46
CA ASN A 17 9.08 2.16 11.21
C ASN A 17 8.61 3.40 10.43
N THR A 18 8.83 3.42 9.11
CA THR A 18 8.38 4.51 8.24
C THR A 18 6.85 4.60 8.20
N LEU A 19 6.17 3.47 8.03
CA LEU A 19 4.70 3.38 8.13
C LEU A 19 4.21 3.95 9.45
N PHE A 20 4.74 3.44 10.57
CA PHE A 20 4.32 3.87 11.90
C PHE A 20 4.52 5.37 12.11
N ASN A 21 5.68 5.89 11.75
CA ASN A 21 5.99 7.32 11.87
C ASN A 21 5.02 8.16 11.03
N ASP A 22 4.76 7.79 9.77
CA ASP A 22 3.87 8.53 8.89
C ASP A 22 2.43 8.59 9.42
N VAL A 23 1.91 7.44 9.87
CA VAL A 23 0.57 7.34 10.47
C VAL A 23 0.47 8.19 11.74
N CYS A 24 1.47 8.16 12.61
CA CYS A 24 1.48 8.96 13.84
C CYS A 24 1.57 10.47 13.59
N GLN A 25 2.24 10.90 12.52
CA GLN A 25 2.38 12.33 12.18
C GLN A 25 1.13 12.90 11.50
N ARG A 26 0.20 12.06 11.03
CA ARG A 26 -1.00 12.48 10.30
C ARG A 26 -2.29 11.95 10.97
N PRO A 27 -2.57 12.29 12.24
CA PRO A 27 -3.69 11.73 13.00
C PRO A 27 -5.08 12.22 12.55
N HIS A 28 -5.15 13.19 11.64
CA HIS A 28 -6.41 13.84 11.22
C HIS A 28 -6.81 13.54 9.77
N ILE A 29 -5.98 12.78 9.04
CA ILE A 29 -6.23 12.38 7.66
C ILE A 29 -5.79 10.92 7.50
N GLU A 30 -6.32 10.22 6.50
CA GLU A 30 -5.75 8.94 6.09
C GLU A 30 -4.35 9.21 5.55
N ALA A 31 -3.34 8.84 6.34
CA ALA A 31 -1.97 8.73 5.89
C ALA A 31 -1.95 7.66 4.81
N CYS A 32 -1.22 7.86 3.74
CA CYS A 32 -1.21 6.94 2.61
C CYS A 32 0.15 6.96 1.92
N GLY A 33 0.49 5.85 1.28
CA GLY A 33 1.71 5.79 0.49
C GLY A 33 1.85 4.47 -0.24
N ILE A 34 3.02 4.28 -0.83
CA ILE A 34 3.35 3.11 -1.62
C ILE A 34 4.37 2.23 -0.91
N LEU A 35 4.35 0.96 -1.26
CA LEU A 35 5.21 -0.07 -0.71
C LEU A 35 6.16 -0.52 -1.81
N LEU A 36 7.46 -0.36 -1.57
CA LEU A 36 8.52 -0.72 -2.50
C LEU A 36 9.18 -2.01 -2.06
N GLY A 37 9.46 -2.88 -3.03
CA GLY A 37 10.04 -4.17 -2.80
C GLY A 37 9.99 -5.06 -4.03
N HIS A 38 9.83 -6.36 -3.80
CA HIS A 38 9.75 -7.34 -4.88
C HIS A 38 8.86 -8.53 -4.49
N ILE A 39 8.40 -9.27 -5.51
CA ILE A 39 7.74 -10.57 -5.34
C ILE A 39 8.79 -11.66 -5.63
N ASP A 40 9.03 -12.55 -4.67
CA ASP A 40 10.02 -13.63 -4.85
C ASP A 40 9.50 -14.76 -5.77
N SER A 41 10.38 -15.72 -6.09
CA SER A 41 10.03 -16.87 -6.94
C SER A 41 8.97 -17.79 -6.34
N CYS A 42 8.72 -17.70 -5.03
CA CYS A 42 7.69 -18.45 -4.33
C CYS A 42 6.35 -17.69 -4.27
N GLY A 43 6.30 -16.47 -4.81
CA GLY A 43 5.12 -15.61 -4.82
C GLY A 43 4.93 -14.80 -3.54
N ASN A 44 5.94 -14.66 -2.67
CA ASN A 44 5.84 -13.83 -1.48
C ASN A 44 6.17 -12.37 -1.79
N TRP A 45 5.41 -11.45 -1.19
CA TRP A 45 5.71 -10.02 -1.22
C TRP A 45 6.74 -9.68 -0.15
N ASN A 46 7.90 -9.18 -0.57
CA ASN A 46 8.95 -8.68 0.31
C ASN A 46 8.98 -7.16 0.21
N ILE A 47 8.40 -6.49 1.18
CA ILE A 47 8.36 -5.03 1.27
C ILE A 47 9.62 -4.56 2.01
N GLU A 48 10.43 -3.77 1.32
CA GLU A 48 11.71 -3.28 1.81
C GLU A 48 11.61 -1.84 2.29
N GLN A 49 10.77 -1.02 1.66
CA GLN A 49 10.58 0.39 1.99
C GLN A 49 9.09 0.76 1.92
N ALA A 50 8.69 1.69 2.77
CA ALA A 50 7.42 2.39 2.65
C ALA A 50 7.72 3.84 2.25
N TYR A 51 7.01 4.36 1.26
CA TYR A 51 7.22 5.71 0.74
C TYR A 51 5.92 6.51 0.93
N PRO A 52 5.86 7.39 1.95
CA PRO A 52 4.69 8.22 2.20
C PRO A 52 4.40 9.16 1.04
N LEU A 53 3.14 9.14 0.58
CA LEU A 53 2.63 10.09 -0.40
C LEU A 53 1.62 11.04 0.25
N ARG A 54 1.28 12.10 -0.48
CA ARG A 54 0.24 13.03 -0.04
C ARG A 54 -1.13 12.45 -0.38
N ASN A 55 -2.04 12.48 0.60
CA ASN A 55 -3.47 12.34 0.35
C ASN A 55 -3.98 13.66 -0.24
N ILE A 56 -4.30 13.70 -1.53
CA ILE A 56 -4.70 14.95 -2.21
C ILE A 56 -6.05 15.50 -1.72
N PHE A 57 -6.88 14.65 -1.10
CA PHE A 57 -8.17 15.03 -0.53
C PHE A 57 -8.07 15.50 0.93
N ASN A 58 -6.92 15.32 1.59
CA ASN A 58 -6.71 15.72 2.99
C ASN A 58 -7.87 15.30 3.90
N SER A 59 -8.35 14.06 3.73
CA SER A 59 -9.56 13.52 4.35
C SER A 59 -9.23 12.39 5.32
N ALA A 60 -10.04 12.24 6.37
CA ALA A 60 -9.90 11.20 7.39
C ALA A 60 -10.60 9.87 7.05
N VAL A 61 -11.27 9.80 5.90
CA VAL A 61 -12.08 8.65 5.47
C VAL A 61 -11.97 8.36 3.97
N TYR A 62 -11.05 9.05 3.30
CA TYR A 62 -10.79 8.89 1.87
C TYR A 62 -9.38 9.37 1.53
N PHE A 63 -8.68 8.61 0.68
CA PHE A 63 -7.41 9.02 0.12
C PHE A 63 -7.38 8.83 -1.40
N GLU A 64 -6.60 9.69 -2.05
CA GLU A 64 -6.18 9.53 -3.44
C GLU A 64 -4.76 10.08 -3.57
N PHE A 65 -3.94 9.38 -4.35
CA PHE A 65 -2.61 9.86 -4.72
C PHE A 65 -2.71 10.84 -5.87
N ALA A 66 -1.83 11.84 -5.91
CA ALA A 66 -1.64 12.58 -7.14
C ALA A 66 -1.02 11.64 -8.20
N PRO A 67 -1.58 11.55 -9.43
CA PRO A 67 -1.01 10.69 -10.47
C PRO A 67 0.48 10.97 -10.75
N GLU A 68 0.90 12.23 -10.66
CA GLU A 68 2.28 12.67 -10.82
C GLU A 68 3.21 12.15 -9.71
N ASP A 69 2.72 12.06 -8.46
CA ASP A 69 3.50 11.56 -7.34
C ASP A 69 3.75 10.05 -7.51
N LEU A 70 2.72 9.31 -7.94
CA LEU A 70 2.84 7.88 -8.23
C LEU A 70 3.78 7.61 -9.42
N LEU A 71 3.64 8.40 -10.50
CA LEU A 71 4.50 8.28 -11.67
C LEU A 71 5.95 8.57 -11.33
N ALA A 72 6.22 9.59 -10.51
CA ALA A 72 7.59 9.92 -10.09
C ALA A 72 8.25 8.73 -9.40
N VAL A 73 7.53 8.04 -8.52
CA VAL A 73 8.12 6.88 -7.83
C VAL A 73 8.34 5.70 -8.77
N GLU A 74 7.41 5.44 -9.69
CA GLU A 74 7.63 4.38 -10.70
C GLU A 74 8.84 4.69 -11.60
N LEU A 75 9.09 5.96 -11.90
CA LEU A 75 10.27 6.37 -12.68
C LEU A 75 11.58 6.22 -11.90
N ASP A 76 11.58 6.50 -10.59
CA ASP A 76 12.75 6.36 -9.73
C ASP A 76 13.00 4.90 -9.31
N HIS A 77 11.94 4.10 -9.21
CA HIS A 77 11.94 2.72 -8.73
C HIS A 77 11.18 1.77 -9.68
N PRO A 78 11.60 1.64 -10.94
CA PRO A 78 10.85 0.93 -11.97
C PRO A 78 10.60 -0.53 -11.59
N GLY A 79 9.32 -0.92 -11.59
CA GLY A 79 8.87 -2.28 -11.29
C GLY A 79 9.01 -2.70 -9.82
N GLN A 80 9.30 -1.78 -8.89
CA GLN A 80 9.45 -2.09 -7.46
C GLN A 80 8.19 -1.78 -6.64
N ILE A 81 7.17 -1.12 -7.22
CA ILE A 81 5.91 -0.88 -6.51
C ILE A 81 5.16 -2.21 -6.39
N VAL A 82 5.11 -2.73 -5.17
CA VAL A 82 4.46 -4.01 -4.84
C VAL A 82 3.17 -3.83 -4.07
N GLY A 83 2.82 -2.61 -3.69
CA GLY A 83 1.61 -2.34 -2.93
C GLY A 83 1.41 -0.89 -2.53
N VAL A 84 0.34 -0.66 -1.78
CA VAL A 84 -0.02 0.63 -1.18
C VAL A 84 -0.42 0.42 0.27
N TYR A 85 -0.41 1.49 1.06
CA TYR A 85 -0.93 1.49 2.42
C TYR A 85 -1.79 2.71 2.69
N HIS A 86 -2.71 2.59 3.64
CA HIS A 86 -3.37 3.74 4.25
C HIS A 86 -3.69 3.54 5.73
N SER A 87 -3.87 4.64 6.45
CA SER A 87 -4.32 4.61 7.85
C SER A 87 -5.81 4.85 7.97
N HIS A 88 -6.38 4.40 9.10
CA HIS A 88 -7.77 4.66 9.49
C HIS A 88 -7.76 5.49 10.79
N PRO A 89 -7.68 6.84 10.71
CA PRO A 89 -7.55 7.70 11.89
C PRO A 89 -8.74 7.64 12.83
N THR A 90 -9.91 7.22 12.31
CA THR A 90 -11.14 7.06 13.07
C THR A 90 -11.14 5.82 13.98
N GLY A 91 -10.12 4.96 13.88
CA GLY A 91 -9.90 3.83 14.77
C GLY A 91 -10.58 2.52 14.35
N PHE A 92 -11.29 2.50 13.23
CA PHE A 92 -11.82 1.26 12.66
C PHE A 92 -10.76 0.59 11.81
N ALA A 93 -10.22 -0.56 12.23
CA ALA A 93 -9.24 -1.30 11.42
C ALA A 93 -9.86 -2.14 10.29
N VAL A 94 -11.08 -1.77 9.84
CA VAL A 94 -11.85 -2.54 8.85
C VAL A 94 -11.88 -1.76 7.55
N ALA A 95 -11.44 -2.41 6.47
CA ALA A 95 -11.49 -1.87 5.12
C ALA A 95 -12.92 -1.40 4.77
N SER A 96 -13.01 -0.18 4.23
CA SER A 96 -14.27 0.39 3.75
C SER A 96 -14.76 -0.33 2.48
N SER A 97 -16.01 -0.09 2.09
CA SER A 97 -16.52 -0.56 0.79
C SER A 97 -15.68 -0.04 -0.38
N THR A 98 -15.19 1.19 -0.27
CA THR A 98 -14.33 1.83 -1.27
C THR A 98 -12.97 1.16 -1.36
N ASP A 99 -12.38 0.76 -0.23
CA ASP A 99 -11.13 -0.01 -0.19
C ASP A 99 -11.28 -1.35 -0.90
N HIS A 100 -12.37 -2.05 -0.64
CA HIS A 100 -12.68 -3.33 -1.29
C HIS A 100 -12.88 -3.20 -2.81
N GLU A 101 -13.59 -2.16 -3.25
CA GLU A 101 -13.84 -1.94 -4.68
C GLU A 101 -12.56 -1.55 -5.43
N ASN A 102 -11.73 -0.70 -4.84
CA ASN A 102 -10.42 -0.38 -5.38
C ASN A 102 -9.53 -1.64 -5.48
N MET A 103 -9.52 -2.46 -4.43
CA MET A 103 -8.78 -3.73 -4.43
C MET A 103 -9.23 -4.68 -5.52
N ARG A 104 -10.55 -4.82 -5.71
CA ARG A 104 -11.11 -5.63 -6.78
C ARG A 104 -10.66 -5.10 -8.15
N ARG A 105 -10.74 -3.80 -8.38
CA ARG A 105 -10.34 -3.19 -9.65
C ARG A 105 -8.86 -3.40 -9.94
N VAL A 106 -7.97 -3.12 -8.98
CA VAL A 106 -6.51 -3.23 -9.18
C VAL A 106 -6.08 -4.69 -9.37
N ASN A 107 -6.50 -5.57 -8.46
CA ASN A 107 -5.99 -6.94 -8.45
C ASN A 107 -6.70 -7.87 -9.43
N VAL A 108 -8.02 -7.68 -9.65
CA VAL A 108 -8.83 -8.58 -10.49
C VAL A 108 -9.06 -8.00 -11.88
N GLU A 109 -9.40 -6.73 -12.01
CA GLU A 109 -9.72 -6.17 -13.33
C GLU A 109 -8.48 -5.75 -14.10
N GLN A 110 -7.51 -5.14 -13.41
CA GLN A 110 -6.25 -4.66 -14.01
C GLN A 110 -5.10 -5.66 -13.89
N GLN A 111 -5.28 -6.74 -13.12
CA GLN A 111 -4.29 -7.81 -12.94
C GLN A 111 -2.94 -7.30 -12.38
N ILE A 112 -2.97 -6.25 -11.56
CA ILE A 112 -1.80 -5.70 -10.90
C ILE A 112 -1.65 -6.40 -9.54
N PRO A 113 -0.52 -7.08 -9.25
CA PRO A 113 -0.38 -7.92 -8.06
C PRO A 113 0.01 -7.11 -6.82
N TRP A 114 -0.70 -6.01 -6.56
CA TRP A 114 -0.41 -5.15 -5.42
C TRP A 114 -1.00 -5.69 -4.11
N VAL A 115 -0.20 -5.63 -3.06
CA VAL A 115 -0.69 -5.79 -1.69
C VAL A 115 -1.20 -4.47 -1.15
N TRP A 116 -2.26 -4.50 -0.34
CA TRP A 116 -2.77 -3.33 0.36
C TRP A 116 -2.69 -3.58 1.87
N LEU A 117 -2.10 -2.63 2.60
CA LEU A 117 -1.85 -2.70 4.04
C LEU A 117 -2.61 -1.61 4.81
#